data_AF-D8Q813-F1
#
_entry.id   AF-D8Q813-F1
#
_cell.length_a   1.000
_cell.length_b   1.000
_cell.length_c   1.000
_cell.angle_alpha   90.00
_cell.angle_beta   90.00
_cell.angle_gamma   90.00
#
_symmetry.space_group_name_H-M   'P 1'
#
loop_
_entity.id
_entity.type
_entity.pdbx_description
1 polymer ?
#
loop_
_entity_poly.entity_id
_entity_poly.type
_entity_poly.pdbx_seq_one_letter_code
_entity_poly.pdbx_strand_id
1 'polypeptide(L)'
;MSFDNAEEFEQRITEAIEETNLRKQAILLDPLLQPHVWLRAFRSLSPDYIPQNSSSPVDERMADVLNDLQILSMILMPDPQAPVSAPVLRALLVGFRTMWPLAWTWVQFLDPLADGPRSDGMTRLVISATIPSVLAMGLRLALKETENRAQIVASMRDEPLQKLVALWYHEFGIDHSDPAMQKDLERDNDQGLCLQIRHAQGAISEIIADSGSEYYDSMVRALYKISGGHPKRLRRRMLANLERGLHSRQRLSEMDLAQFYFAPVSYLLSIPSYTFPPLSGRTIRRQAALLLELSLTPDTTMRAVAMCSIIASLHKKELNGRVLALSISNGLLTGVRNIISQQSVHRALREGDGAKVVIALIITLFVTLRLRRVAKSFLHTDVLPLSREELLEPRSPLVKQWGHLMGRKPLHALAWAAHKERLKHARRCSNSKVKISSCT
;
A
#
# COMPACT_ATOMS: atom_id res chain seq x y z
N MET A 1 41.42 -9.25 -9.34
CA MET A 1 40.62 -8.48 -8.36
C MET A 1 39.90 -9.49 -7.49
N SER A 2 40.02 -9.37 -6.18
CA SER A 2 39.26 -10.19 -5.24
C SER A 2 37.95 -9.47 -4.87
N PHE A 3 36.86 -10.23 -4.75
CA PHE A 3 35.60 -9.76 -4.16
C PHE A 3 35.59 -10.25 -2.73
N ASP A 4 36.17 -9.47 -1.82
CA ASP A 4 36.41 -9.90 -0.44
C ASP A 4 35.35 -9.39 0.55
N ASN A 5 34.51 -8.45 0.14
CA ASN A 5 33.39 -7.93 0.94
C ASN A 5 32.15 -7.64 0.07
N ALA A 6 30.99 -7.53 0.72
CA ALA A 6 29.70 -7.31 0.08
C ALA A 6 29.52 -5.89 -0.51
N GLU A 7 30.18 -4.88 0.07
CA GLU A 7 30.08 -3.47 -0.36
C GLU A 7 30.77 -3.23 -1.72
N GLU A 8 31.98 -3.76 -1.93
CA GLU A 8 32.66 -3.72 -3.23
C GLU A 8 31.86 -4.46 -4.31
N PHE A 9 31.15 -5.50 -3.89
CA PHE A 9 30.29 -6.29 -4.76
C PHE A 9 29.03 -5.50 -5.18
N GLU A 10 28.41 -4.78 -4.24
CA GLU A 10 27.29 -3.89 -4.50
C GLU A 10 27.66 -2.79 -5.49
N GLN A 11 28.77 -2.09 -5.22
CA GLN A 11 29.23 -1.00 -6.08
C GLN A 11 29.41 -1.47 -7.54
N ARG A 12 29.98 -2.66 -7.74
CA ARG A 12 30.20 -3.22 -9.08
C ARG A 12 28.90 -3.54 -9.81
N ILE A 13 27.88 -4.03 -9.11
CA ILE A 13 26.57 -4.28 -9.71
C ILE A 13 25.89 -2.97 -10.11
N THR A 14 25.97 -1.96 -9.25
CA THR A 14 25.49 -0.61 -9.54
C THR A 14 26.19 -0.03 -10.78
N GLU A 15 27.52 -0.10 -10.83
CA GLU A 15 28.31 0.30 -12.00
C GLU A 15 27.89 -0.46 -13.27
N ALA A 16 27.62 -1.76 -13.16
CA ALA A 16 27.18 -2.56 -14.30
C ALA A 16 25.77 -2.20 -14.79
N ILE A 17 24.87 -1.78 -13.89
CA ILE A 17 23.52 -1.32 -14.22
C ILE A 17 23.56 0.03 -14.96
N GLU A 18 24.41 0.94 -14.51
CA GLU A 18 24.55 2.29 -15.09
C GLU A 18 25.38 2.32 -16.39
N GLU A 19 26.22 1.31 -16.61
CA GLU A 19 27.09 1.24 -17.79
C GLU A 19 26.30 1.03 -19.09
N THR A 20 26.47 1.97 -20.01
CA THR A 20 25.81 1.98 -21.34
C THR A 20 26.63 1.26 -22.41
N ASN A 21 27.94 1.08 -22.19
CA ASN A 21 28.82 0.34 -23.08
C ASN A 21 28.73 -1.17 -22.81
N LEU A 22 28.12 -1.91 -23.75
CA LEU A 22 27.90 -3.36 -23.63
C LEU A 22 29.18 -4.17 -23.38
N ARG A 23 30.35 -3.75 -23.89
CA ARG A 23 31.61 -4.46 -23.65
C ARG A 23 32.11 -4.25 -22.23
N LYS A 24 32.01 -3.02 -21.72
CA LYS A 24 32.38 -2.71 -20.33
C LYS A 24 31.41 -3.37 -19.36
N GLN A 25 30.11 -3.33 -19.63
CA GLN A 25 29.08 -4.03 -18.85
C GLN A 25 29.37 -5.53 -18.78
N ALA A 26 29.73 -6.17 -19.90
CA ALA A 26 30.10 -7.59 -19.90
C ALA A 26 31.32 -7.88 -19.00
N ILE A 27 32.36 -7.04 -19.04
CA ILE A 27 33.55 -7.18 -18.18
C ILE A 27 33.21 -6.99 -16.69
N LEU A 28 32.30 -6.06 -16.39
CA LEU A 28 31.84 -5.83 -15.01
C LEU A 28 31.05 -7.03 -14.48
N LEU A 29 30.20 -7.64 -15.32
CA LEU A 29 29.29 -8.74 -14.97
C LEU A 29 29.93 -10.14 -15.01
N ASP A 30 30.98 -10.36 -15.81
CA ASP A 30 31.59 -11.69 -16.00
C ASP A 30 31.93 -12.42 -14.69
N PRO A 31 32.52 -11.77 -13.66
CA PRO A 31 32.77 -12.42 -12.38
C PRO A 31 31.49 -12.79 -11.62
N LEU A 32 30.41 -12.01 -11.81
CA LEU A 32 29.13 -12.19 -11.11
C LEU A 32 28.31 -13.36 -11.67
N LEU A 33 28.72 -13.91 -12.82
CA LEU A 33 28.14 -15.13 -13.36
C LEU A 33 28.67 -16.40 -12.65
N GLN A 34 29.62 -16.26 -11.73
CA GLN A 34 30.26 -17.36 -11.03
C GLN A 34 29.71 -17.52 -9.59
N PRO A 35 29.10 -18.67 -9.23
CA PRO A 35 28.50 -18.87 -7.90
C PRO A 35 29.48 -18.66 -6.73
N HIS A 36 30.74 -19.09 -6.89
CA HIS A 36 31.75 -18.96 -5.82
C HIS A 36 32.11 -17.51 -5.49
N VAL A 37 31.91 -16.57 -6.43
CA VAL A 37 32.16 -15.14 -6.23
C VAL A 37 31.10 -14.56 -5.28
N TRP A 38 29.84 -14.98 -5.43
CA TRP A 38 28.76 -14.64 -4.49
C TRP A 38 29.01 -15.21 -3.09
N LEU A 39 29.36 -16.49 -2.98
CA LEU A 39 29.64 -17.13 -1.69
C LEU A 39 30.81 -16.47 -0.94
N ARG A 40 31.82 -16.00 -1.68
CA ARG A 40 32.96 -15.27 -1.10
C ARG A 40 32.56 -13.89 -0.60
N ALA A 41 31.78 -13.15 -1.39
CA ALA A 41 31.33 -11.80 -1.03
C ALA A 41 30.39 -11.80 0.18
N PHE A 42 29.53 -12.82 0.30
CA PHE A 42 28.52 -12.95 1.37
C PHE A 42 28.84 -14.09 2.34
N ARG A 43 30.13 -14.26 2.68
CA ARG A 43 30.60 -15.36 3.54
C ARG A 43 29.94 -15.41 4.92
N SER A 44 29.47 -14.27 5.44
CA SER A 44 28.81 -14.20 6.75
C SER A 44 27.49 -14.95 6.76
N LEU A 45 26.82 -15.06 5.59
CA LEU A 45 25.54 -15.77 5.44
C LEU A 45 25.70 -17.30 5.50
N SER A 46 26.90 -17.85 5.73
CA SER A 46 27.04 -19.29 5.92
C SER A 46 26.19 -19.78 7.10
N PRO A 47 25.40 -20.86 6.94
CA PRO A 47 24.56 -21.40 7.99
C PRO A 47 25.38 -21.97 9.16
N ASP A 48 26.67 -22.26 8.95
CA ASP A 48 27.59 -22.76 9.99
C ASP A 48 27.73 -21.78 11.16
N TYR A 49 27.39 -20.50 10.97
CA TYR A 49 27.47 -19.46 11.98
C TYR A 49 26.16 -19.24 12.74
N ILE A 50 25.08 -19.95 12.42
CA ILE A 50 23.79 -19.79 13.10
C ILE A 50 23.89 -20.34 14.54
N PRO A 51 23.60 -19.53 15.56
CA PRO A 51 23.57 -19.99 16.95
C PRO A 51 22.54 -21.11 17.16
N GLN A 52 22.87 -22.09 18.00
CA GLN A 52 21.94 -23.18 18.35
C GLN A 52 20.75 -22.72 19.22
N ASN A 53 20.84 -21.54 19.85
CA ASN A 53 19.80 -21.00 20.72
C ASN A 53 19.38 -19.61 20.25
N SER A 54 18.11 -19.47 19.86
CA SER A 54 17.53 -18.22 19.38
C SER A 54 17.24 -17.19 20.48
N SER A 55 17.40 -17.54 21.77
CA SER A 55 17.12 -16.60 22.88
C SER A 55 18.30 -15.71 23.28
N SER A 56 19.46 -15.91 22.65
CA SER A 56 20.67 -15.11 22.86
C SER A 56 20.49 -13.67 22.35
N PRO A 57 21.15 -12.68 22.97
CA PRO A 57 21.23 -11.34 22.41
C PRO A 57 21.97 -11.36 21.07
N VAL A 58 21.61 -10.42 20.18
CA VAL A 58 22.33 -10.19 18.93
C VAL A 58 23.78 -9.82 19.22
N ASP A 59 24.73 -10.55 18.64
CA ASP A 59 26.17 -10.31 18.75
C ASP A 59 26.74 -9.67 17.47
N GLU A 60 28.05 -9.39 17.45
CA GLU A 60 28.74 -8.79 16.29
C GLU A 60 28.60 -9.62 15.01
N ARG A 61 28.58 -10.96 15.11
CA ARG A 61 28.45 -11.83 13.93
C ARG A 61 27.06 -11.76 13.33
N MET A 62 26.04 -11.66 14.18
CA MET A 62 24.67 -11.45 13.73
C MET A 62 24.49 -10.06 13.12
N ALA A 63 25.22 -9.05 13.60
CA ALA A 63 25.25 -7.74 12.97
C ALA A 63 25.86 -7.80 11.55
N ASP A 64 26.96 -8.55 11.37
CA ASP A 64 27.57 -8.78 10.04
C ASP A 64 26.58 -9.45 9.07
N VAL A 65 25.82 -10.44 9.55
CA VAL A 65 24.76 -11.11 8.76
C VAL A 65 23.65 -10.15 8.38
N LEU A 66 23.19 -9.31 9.32
CA LEU A 66 22.17 -8.31 9.03
C LEU A 66 22.63 -7.31 7.97
N ASN A 67 23.90 -6.90 8.05
CA ASN A 67 24.52 -6.05 7.04
C ASN A 67 24.59 -6.74 5.67
N ASP A 68 25.06 -7.99 5.61
CA ASP A 68 25.14 -8.75 4.37
C ASP A 68 23.75 -9.05 3.77
N LEU A 69 22.75 -9.34 4.59
CA LEU A 69 21.35 -9.45 4.14
C LEU A 69 20.83 -8.12 3.60
N GLN A 70 21.19 -7.00 4.22
CA GLN A 70 20.80 -5.67 3.78
C GLN A 70 21.42 -5.35 2.41
N ILE A 71 22.74 -5.56 2.26
CA ILE A 71 23.46 -5.35 1.00
C ILE A 71 22.95 -6.30 -0.08
N LEU A 72 22.71 -7.57 0.25
CA LEU A 72 22.09 -8.53 -0.67
C LEU A 72 20.72 -8.04 -1.14
N SER A 73 19.91 -7.48 -0.23
CA SER A 73 18.62 -6.89 -0.60
C SER A 73 18.80 -5.72 -1.56
N MET A 74 19.79 -4.86 -1.37
CA MET A 74 20.05 -3.70 -2.25
C MET A 74 20.52 -4.13 -3.64
N ILE A 75 21.44 -5.08 -3.71
CA ILE A 75 21.94 -5.66 -4.97
C ILE A 75 20.82 -6.31 -5.78
N LEU A 76 20.00 -7.12 -5.12
CA LEU A 76 18.89 -7.78 -5.79
C LEU A 76 17.77 -6.79 -6.12
N MET A 77 17.76 -5.61 -5.49
CA MET A 77 16.78 -4.54 -5.70
C MET A 77 17.39 -3.28 -6.33
N PRO A 78 17.82 -3.35 -7.61
CA PRO A 78 18.23 -2.16 -8.32
C PRO A 78 17.06 -1.18 -8.46
N ASP A 79 17.39 0.11 -8.62
CA ASP A 79 16.41 1.20 -8.77
C ASP A 79 15.29 0.81 -9.76
N PRO A 80 14.01 0.84 -9.37
CA PRO A 80 12.92 0.40 -10.22
C PRO A 80 12.71 1.31 -11.44
N GLN A 81 13.30 2.50 -11.46
CA GLN A 81 13.32 3.40 -12.61
C GLN A 81 14.45 3.09 -13.60
N ALA A 82 15.44 2.28 -13.21
CA ALA A 82 16.52 1.85 -14.09
C ALA A 82 16.12 0.57 -14.86
N PRO A 83 16.12 0.59 -16.20
CA PRO A 83 15.86 -0.61 -16.98
C PRO A 83 16.98 -1.64 -16.79
N VAL A 84 16.67 -2.77 -16.17
CA VAL A 84 17.62 -3.87 -15.99
C VAL A 84 17.83 -4.59 -17.33
N SER A 85 19.05 -4.55 -17.85
CA SER A 85 19.42 -5.24 -19.09
C SER A 85 19.40 -6.76 -18.91
N ALA A 86 19.20 -7.51 -19.99
CA ALA A 86 19.18 -8.98 -19.93
C ALA A 86 20.47 -9.61 -19.34
N PRO A 87 21.68 -9.11 -19.65
CA PRO A 87 22.91 -9.56 -19.00
C PRO A 87 22.92 -9.35 -17.48
N VAL A 88 22.46 -8.19 -17.01
CA VAL A 88 22.36 -7.89 -15.58
C VAL A 88 21.37 -8.85 -14.92
N LEU A 89 20.20 -9.05 -15.51
CA LEU A 89 19.20 -9.98 -14.99
C LEU A 89 19.75 -11.40 -14.85
N ARG A 90 20.57 -11.88 -15.80
CA ARG A 90 21.22 -13.20 -15.69
C ARG A 90 22.16 -13.28 -14.49
N ALA A 91 22.98 -12.26 -14.26
CA ALA A 91 23.86 -12.21 -13.09
C ALA A 91 23.05 -12.21 -11.78
N LEU A 92 21.97 -11.43 -11.69
CA LEU A 92 21.08 -11.41 -10.54
C LEU A 92 20.40 -12.77 -10.29
N LEU A 93 19.99 -13.48 -11.35
CA LEU A 93 19.41 -14.83 -11.22
C LEU A 93 20.44 -15.86 -10.72
N VAL A 94 21.71 -15.78 -11.16
CA VAL A 94 22.79 -16.62 -10.62
C VAL A 94 22.99 -16.33 -9.12
N GLY A 95 23.05 -15.05 -8.75
CA GLY A 95 23.16 -14.65 -7.35
C GLY A 95 22.00 -15.15 -6.50
N PHE A 96 20.77 -14.97 -6.96
CA PHE A 96 19.58 -15.47 -6.29
C PHE A 96 19.62 -16.99 -6.09
N ARG A 97 19.90 -17.78 -7.14
CA ARG A 97 19.99 -19.25 -7.03
C ARG A 97 21.05 -19.69 -6.01
N THR A 98 22.15 -18.94 -5.92
CA THR A 98 23.28 -19.26 -5.03
C THR A 98 23.01 -18.86 -3.59
N MET A 99 22.52 -17.65 -3.37
CA MET A 99 22.42 -17.04 -2.05
C MET A 99 21.08 -17.27 -1.36
N TRP A 100 20.01 -17.55 -2.10
CA TRP A 100 18.67 -17.71 -1.54
C TRP A 100 18.57 -18.76 -0.42
N PRO A 101 19.14 -19.98 -0.54
CA PRO A 101 19.06 -20.96 0.55
C PRO A 101 19.73 -20.48 1.84
N LEU A 102 20.86 -19.79 1.72
CA LEU A 102 21.63 -19.25 2.84
C LEU A 102 20.86 -18.10 3.51
N ALA A 103 20.39 -17.15 2.70
CA ALA A 103 19.57 -16.03 3.16
C ALA A 103 18.27 -16.52 3.83
N TRP A 104 17.60 -17.52 3.26
CA TRP A 104 16.37 -18.07 3.83
C TRP A 104 16.60 -18.70 5.21
N THR A 105 17.70 -19.44 5.39
CA THR A 105 18.04 -20.05 6.69
C THR A 105 18.21 -18.97 7.76
N TRP A 106 18.90 -17.86 7.43
CA TRP A 106 19.03 -16.72 8.32
C TRP A 106 17.71 -15.98 8.56
N VAL A 107 16.87 -15.82 7.54
CA VAL A 107 15.51 -15.26 7.69
C VAL A 107 14.63 -16.12 8.61
N GLN A 108 14.80 -17.43 8.61
CA GLN A 108 14.10 -18.31 9.55
C GLN A 108 14.61 -18.14 10.98
N PHE A 109 15.92 -17.98 11.16
CA PHE A 109 16.51 -17.76 12.48
C PHE A 109 16.20 -16.37 13.07
N LEU A 110 16.30 -15.33 12.24
CA LEU A 110 16.01 -13.94 12.60
C LEU A 110 14.51 -13.63 12.61
N ASP A 111 13.66 -14.63 12.37
CA ASP A 111 12.22 -14.44 12.16
C ASP A 111 11.61 -13.67 13.34
N PRO A 112 11.22 -12.42 13.12
CA PRO A 112 10.72 -11.60 14.21
C PRO A 112 9.31 -12.02 14.66
N LEU A 113 8.62 -12.84 13.87
CA LEU A 113 7.30 -13.37 14.23
C LEU A 113 7.40 -14.62 15.10
N ALA A 114 8.59 -15.21 15.22
CA ALA A 114 8.91 -16.30 16.13
C ALA A 114 9.63 -15.78 17.39
N ASP A 115 9.94 -16.68 18.33
CA ASP A 115 10.82 -16.39 19.48
C ASP A 115 12.28 -16.23 19.01
N GLY A 116 12.52 -15.21 18.19
CA GLY A 116 13.82 -14.84 17.62
C GLY A 116 14.78 -14.21 18.66
N PRO A 117 15.98 -13.82 18.21
CA PRO A 117 17.03 -13.26 19.06
C PRO A 117 16.61 -11.98 19.77
N ARG A 118 17.06 -11.84 21.02
CA ARG A 118 16.84 -10.62 21.82
C ARG A 118 17.59 -9.48 21.15
N SER A 119 16.85 -8.49 20.68
CA SER A 119 17.36 -7.36 19.89
C SER A 119 16.91 -6.04 20.50
N ASP A 120 17.76 -5.01 20.39
CA ASP A 120 17.40 -3.64 20.77
C ASP A 120 16.42 -3.02 19.74
N GLY A 121 16.02 -1.76 19.94
CA GLY A 121 15.07 -1.08 19.05
C GLY A 121 15.60 -0.92 17.63
N MET A 122 16.88 -0.53 17.49
CA MET A 122 17.51 -0.29 16.20
C MET A 122 17.71 -1.58 15.39
N THR A 123 18.19 -2.63 16.05
CA THR A 123 18.37 -3.95 15.43
C THR A 123 17.04 -4.52 14.97
N ARG A 124 15.97 -4.35 15.77
CA ARG A 124 14.61 -4.74 15.36
C ARG A 124 14.13 -3.96 14.13
N LEU A 125 14.43 -2.67 14.05
CA LEU A 125 14.10 -1.84 12.89
C LEU A 125 14.81 -2.35 11.62
N VAL A 126 16.12 -2.62 11.71
CA VAL A 126 16.92 -3.15 10.60
C VAL A 126 16.38 -4.51 10.13
N ILE A 127 16.14 -5.44 11.06
CA ILE A 127 15.53 -6.75 10.76
C ILE A 127 14.21 -6.58 10.00
N SER A 128 13.38 -5.65 10.46
CA SER A 128 12.06 -5.39 9.91
C SER A 128 12.02 -4.75 8.53
N ALA A 129 13.10 -4.09 8.12
CA ALA A 129 13.22 -3.61 6.75
C ALA A 129 13.89 -4.65 5.86
N THR A 130 15.03 -5.19 6.29
CA THR A 130 15.85 -6.10 5.49
C THR A 130 15.11 -7.38 5.12
N ILE A 131 14.47 -8.05 6.09
CA ILE A 131 13.84 -9.36 5.84
C ILE A 131 12.70 -9.26 4.81
N PRO A 132 11.71 -8.35 4.95
CA PRO A 132 10.67 -8.19 3.93
C PRO A 132 11.23 -7.86 2.54
N SER A 133 12.29 -7.04 2.44
CA SER A 133 12.91 -6.68 1.16
C SER A 133 13.55 -7.88 0.47
N VAL A 134 14.35 -8.67 1.19
CA VAL A 134 14.97 -9.89 0.66
C VAL A 134 13.90 -10.89 0.18
N LEU A 135 12.84 -11.09 0.98
CA LEU A 135 11.73 -11.97 0.62
C LEU A 135 10.97 -11.51 -0.64
N ALA A 136 10.65 -10.22 -0.68
CA ALA A 136 9.96 -9.60 -1.80
C ALA A 136 10.74 -9.70 -3.10
N MET A 137 12.06 -9.47 -3.03
CA MET A 137 12.91 -9.56 -4.21
C MET A 137 13.16 -11.00 -4.65
N GLY A 138 13.35 -11.92 -3.70
CA GLY A 138 13.41 -13.36 -4.01
C GLY A 138 12.16 -13.82 -4.77
N LEU A 139 10.97 -13.35 -4.36
CA LEU A 139 9.71 -13.65 -5.06
C LEU A 139 9.68 -13.06 -6.48
N ARG A 140 10.17 -11.83 -6.65
CA ARG A 140 10.18 -11.15 -7.95
C ARG A 140 11.15 -11.80 -8.94
N LEU A 141 12.35 -12.17 -8.49
CA LEU A 141 13.33 -12.89 -9.33
C LEU A 141 12.84 -14.31 -9.65
N ALA A 142 12.15 -14.97 -8.73
CA ALA A 142 11.52 -16.27 -9.00
C ALA A 142 10.50 -16.22 -10.14
N LEU A 143 9.78 -15.10 -10.33
CA LEU A 143 8.87 -14.91 -11.47
C LEU A 143 9.59 -14.69 -12.81
N LYS A 144 10.85 -14.23 -12.77
CA LYS A 144 11.69 -14.01 -13.95
C LYS A 144 12.53 -15.24 -14.31
N GLU A 145 12.58 -16.22 -13.42
CA GLU A 145 13.27 -17.48 -13.63
C GLU A 145 12.55 -18.35 -14.68
N THR A 146 13.26 -18.71 -15.74
CA THR A 146 12.72 -19.52 -16.84
C THR A 146 13.28 -20.93 -16.89
N GLU A 147 14.52 -21.14 -16.43
CA GLU A 147 15.23 -22.43 -16.56
C GLU A 147 14.78 -23.41 -15.47
N ASN A 148 14.61 -22.91 -14.23
CA ASN A 148 14.20 -23.72 -13.07
C ASN A 148 12.87 -23.26 -12.46
N ARG A 149 12.00 -22.66 -13.29
CA ARG A 149 10.78 -21.96 -12.85
C ARG A 149 9.95 -22.78 -11.86
N ALA A 150 9.65 -24.04 -12.17
CA ALA A 150 8.76 -24.85 -11.32
C ALA A 150 9.31 -25.06 -9.89
N GLN A 151 10.61 -25.35 -9.77
CA GLN A 151 11.26 -25.59 -8.48
C GLN A 151 11.43 -24.30 -7.68
N ILE A 152 11.88 -23.23 -8.35
CA ILE A 152 12.12 -21.92 -7.73
C ILE A 152 10.81 -21.23 -7.33
N VAL A 153 9.77 -21.38 -8.14
CA VAL A 153 8.45 -20.89 -7.77
C VAL A 153 7.90 -21.67 -6.59
N ALA A 154 8.06 -23.01 -6.55
CA ALA A 154 7.62 -23.82 -5.42
C ALA A 154 8.31 -23.41 -4.11
N SER A 155 9.62 -23.13 -4.13
CA SER A 155 10.35 -22.71 -2.92
C SER A 155 9.86 -21.38 -2.34
N MET A 156 9.24 -20.53 -3.16
CA MET A 156 8.72 -19.23 -2.75
C MET A 156 7.21 -19.21 -2.45
N ARG A 157 6.46 -20.26 -2.82
CA ARG A 157 4.97 -20.28 -2.74
C ARG A 157 4.41 -20.41 -1.32
N ASP A 158 5.15 -21.02 -0.41
CA ASP A 158 4.62 -21.45 0.89
C ASP A 158 5.10 -20.56 2.04
N GLU A 159 6.07 -21.03 2.83
CA GLU A 159 6.53 -20.36 4.05
C GLU A 159 7.13 -18.95 3.78
N PRO A 160 7.94 -18.72 2.74
CA PRO A 160 8.48 -17.39 2.46
C PRO A 160 7.39 -16.36 2.12
N LEU A 161 6.40 -16.75 1.32
CA LEU A 161 5.26 -15.89 1.00
C LEU A 161 4.41 -15.59 2.23
N GLN A 162 4.12 -16.62 3.05
CA GLN A 162 3.41 -16.42 4.32
C GLN A 162 4.17 -15.47 5.24
N LYS A 163 5.49 -15.61 5.34
CA LYS A 163 6.34 -14.76 6.17
C LYS A 163 6.34 -13.32 5.67
N LEU A 164 6.55 -13.09 4.37
CA LEU A 164 6.47 -11.74 3.78
C LEU A 164 5.14 -11.06 4.09
N VAL A 165 4.03 -11.78 3.86
CA VAL A 165 2.68 -11.28 4.10
C VAL A 165 2.45 -11.00 5.59
N ALA A 166 2.98 -11.84 6.48
CA ALA A 166 2.83 -11.68 7.91
C ALA A 166 3.63 -10.49 8.44
N LEU A 167 4.88 -10.33 7.99
CA LEU A 167 5.73 -9.18 8.34
C LEU A 167 5.10 -7.87 7.88
N TRP A 168 4.56 -7.85 6.67
CA TRP A 168 3.81 -6.72 6.15
C TRP A 168 2.52 -6.44 6.93
N TYR A 169 1.80 -7.49 7.34
CA TYR A 169 0.59 -7.35 8.15
C TYR A 169 0.88 -6.80 9.56
N HIS A 170 1.96 -7.27 10.19
CA HIS A 170 2.27 -6.93 11.58
C HIS A 170 3.01 -5.61 11.74
N GLU A 171 3.72 -5.15 10.69
CA GLU A 171 4.62 -3.97 10.76
C GLU A 171 5.59 -4.14 11.93
N PHE A 172 6.25 -5.30 11.95
CA PHE A 172 7.18 -5.64 13.03
C PHE A 172 8.29 -4.58 13.12
N GLY A 173 8.87 -4.35 14.30
CA GLY A 173 10.09 -3.56 14.50
C GLY A 173 9.99 -2.03 14.35
N ILE A 174 8.81 -1.48 14.03
CA ILE A 174 8.58 -0.03 14.15
C ILE A 174 7.85 0.24 15.47
N ASP A 175 8.62 0.52 16.53
CA ASP A 175 8.06 1.00 17.80
C ASP A 175 8.00 2.52 17.84
N HIS A 176 6.85 3.09 17.45
CA HIS A 176 6.65 4.53 17.48
C HIS A 176 6.73 5.15 18.88
N SER A 177 6.82 4.36 19.96
CA SER A 177 7.08 4.89 21.29
C SER A 177 8.57 5.00 21.63
N ASP A 178 9.46 4.46 20.78
CA ASP A 178 10.91 4.54 20.94
C ASP A 178 11.47 5.86 20.36
N PRO A 179 11.97 6.77 21.22
CA PRO A 179 12.49 8.07 20.78
C PRO A 179 13.83 7.97 20.04
N ALA A 180 14.63 6.92 20.26
CA ALA A 180 15.88 6.72 19.51
C ALA A 180 15.56 6.32 18.07
N MET A 181 14.61 5.40 17.90
CA MET A 181 14.10 4.99 16.60
C MET A 181 13.45 6.16 15.85
N GLN A 182 12.62 6.98 16.53
CA GLN A 182 12.04 8.18 15.90
C GLN A 182 13.10 9.18 15.43
N LYS A 183 14.15 9.39 16.22
CA LYS A 183 15.23 10.32 15.90
C LYS A 183 16.05 9.89 14.68
N ASP A 184 16.23 8.60 14.48
CA ASP A 184 16.99 8.09 13.32
C ASP A 184 16.15 8.01 12.05
N LEU A 185 14.83 7.77 12.16
CA LEU A 185 13.88 8.00 11.05
C LEU A 185 13.88 9.47 10.58
N GLU A 186 14.19 10.42 11.47
CA GLU A 186 14.23 11.86 11.15
C GLU A 186 15.54 12.35 10.54
N ARG A 187 16.59 11.51 10.45
CA ARG A 187 17.98 11.93 10.18
C ARG A 187 18.53 11.64 8.77
N ASP A 188 17.69 11.57 7.75
CA ASP A 188 18.06 11.33 6.33
C ASP A 188 18.78 10.00 6.00
N ASN A 189 19.16 9.16 6.98
CA ASN A 189 19.54 7.75 6.77
C ASN A 189 18.36 6.84 6.38
N ASP A 190 17.17 7.43 6.32
CA ASP A 190 15.89 6.75 6.17
C ASP A 190 15.54 6.46 4.70
N GLN A 191 16.33 6.94 3.73
CA GLN A 191 16.07 6.71 2.30
C GLN A 191 16.29 5.23 1.93
N GLY A 192 17.32 4.58 2.46
CA GLY A 192 17.59 3.15 2.24
C GLY A 192 16.52 2.26 2.87
N LEU A 193 16.17 2.52 4.13
CA LEU A 193 15.10 1.83 4.86
C LEU A 193 13.72 2.03 4.20
N CYS A 194 13.44 3.26 3.79
CA CYS A 194 12.24 3.62 3.05
C CYS A 194 12.16 2.91 1.69
N LEU A 195 13.24 2.94 0.89
CA LEU A 195 13.32 2.21 -0.37
C LEU A 195 13.09 0.71 -0.14
N GLN A 196 13.73 0.14 0.88
CA GLN A 196 13.58 -1.28 1.23
C GLN A 196 12.12 -1.65 1.57
N ILE A 197 11.47 -0.88 2.44
CA ILE A 197 10.05 -1.05 2.78
C ILE A 197 9.16 -0.83 1.55
N ARG A 198 9.46 0.16 0.71
CA ARG A 198 8.75 0.44 -0.56
C ARG A 198 8.86 -0.73 -1.54
N HIS A 199 10.03 -1.33 -1.67
CA HIS A 199 10.25 -2.47 -2.56
C HIS A 199 9.52 -3.71 -2.09
N ALA A 200 9.53 -3.98 -0.78
CA ALA A 200 8.69 -5.01 -0.19
C ALA A 200 7.21 -4.79 -0.53
N GLN A 201 6.73 -3.57 -0.34
CA GLN A 201 5.38 -3.16 -0.69
C GLN A 201 5.09 -3.20 -2.21
N GLY A 202 6.08 -2.95 -3.06
CA GLY A 202 5.99 -3.00 -4.52
C GLY A 202 5.88 -4.41 -5.05
N ALA A 203 6.71 -5.34 -4.58
CA ALA A 203 6.58 -6.76 -4.93
C ALA A 203 5.27 -7.34 -4.37
N ILE A 204 4.89 -6.94 -3.15
CA ILE A 204 3.57 -7.23 -2.60
C ILE A 204 2.49 -6.65 -3.52
N SER A 205 2.62 -5.45 -4.07
CA SER A 205 1.68 -4.89 -5.05
C SER A 205 1.62 -5.72 -6.34
N GLU A 206 2.75 -6.12 -6.91
CA GLU A 206 2.80 -6.99 -8.11
C GLU A 206 2.17 -8.37 -7.84
N ILE A 207 2.36 -8.94 -6.65
CA ILE A 207 1.86 -10.27 -6.26
C ILE A 207 0.41 -10.22 -5.77
N ILE A 208 0.00 -9.14 -5.11
CA ILE A 208 -1.35 -8.92 -4.60
C ILE A 208 -2.25 -8.41 -5.71
N ALA A 209 -1.84 -7.42 -6.49
CA ALA A 209 -2.73 -6.73 -7.42
C ALA A 209 -2.94 -7.45 -8.77
N ASP A 210 -2.04 -8.36 -9.16
CA ASP A 210 -2.19 -9.12 -10.40
C ASP A 210 -2.85 -10.49 -10.15
N SER A 211 -4.13 -10.61 -10.54
CA SER A 211 -4.84 -11.89 -10.51
C SER A 211 -4.27 -12.94 -11.47
N GLY A 212 -3.41 -12.53 -12.41
CA GLY A 212 -2.66 -13.43 -13.29
C GLY A 212 -1.39 -14.00 -12.64
N SER A 213 -1.04 -13.58 -11.43
CA SER A 213 0.12 -14.09 -10.71
C SER A 213 -0.07 -15.55 -10.27
N GLU A 214 0.95 -16.37 -10.49
CA GLU A 214 0.99 -17.77 -10.02
C GLU A 214 0.94 -17.91 -8.49
N TYR A 215 1.16 -16.82 -7.76
CA TYR A 215 1.15 -16.80 -6.29
C TYR A 215 -0.18 -16.34 -5.71
N TYR A 216 -1.15 -15.93 -6.54
CA TYR A 216 -2.38 -15.29 -6.10
C TYR A 216 -3.15 -16.15 -5.06
N ASP A 217 -3.45 -17.40 -5.37
CA ASP A 217 -4.21 -18.28 -4.47
C ASP A 217 -3.46 -18.61 -3.17
N SER A 218 -2.14 -18.78 -3.24
CA SER A 218 -1.30 -19.01 -2.05
C SER A 218 -1.22 -17.77 -1.17
N MET A 219 -1.14 -16.58 -1.77
CA MET A 219 -1.17 -15.30 -1.06
C MET A 219 -2.52 -15.08 -0.37
N VAL A 220 -3.64 -15.35 -1.04
CA VAL A 220 -4.98 -15.27 -0.42
C VAL A 220 -5.10 -16.23 0.76
N ARG A 221 -4.58 -17.46 0.64
CA ARG A 221 -4.53 -18.44 1.73
C ARG A 221 -3.66 -17.97 2.90
N ALA A 222 -2.49 -17.39 2.62
CA ALA A 222 -1.60 -16.81 3.63
C ALA A 222 -2.31 -15.70 4.42
N LEU A 223 -2.92 -14.74 3.71
CA LEU A 223 -3.71 -13.66 4.31
C LEU A 223 -4.85 -14.18 5.18
N TYR A 224 -5.55 -15.23 4.74
CA TYR A 224 -6.61 -15.86 5.52
C TYR A 224 -6.07 -16.46 6.83
N LYS A 225 -4.98 -17.23 6.75
CA LYS A 225 -4.34 -17.88 7.91
C LYS A 225 -3.82 -16.86 8.93
N ILE A 226 -3.07 -15.85 8.48
CA ILE A 226 -2.49 -14.79 9.34
C ILE A 226 -3.60 -14.00 10.04
N SER A 227 -4.72 -13.77 9.36
CA SER A 227 -5.86 -13.09 9.95
C SER A 227 -6.64 -13.94 10.97
N GLY A 228 -6.28 -15.20 11.19
CA GLY A 228 -7.02 -16.15 12.02
C GLY A 228 -8.41 -16.46 11.47
N GLY A 229 -8.57 -16.45 10.14
CA GLY A 229 -9.89 -16.53 9.49
C GLY A 229 -10.75 -15.28 9.66
N HIS A 230 -10.17 -14.16 10.12
CA HIS A 230 -10.87 -12.90 10.34
C HIS A 230 -10.31 -11.79 9.45
N PRO A 231 -10.59 -11.83 8.15
CA PRO A 231 -9.93 -10.92 7.22
C PRO A 231 -10.40 -9.45 7.32
N LYS A 232 -11.42 -9.16 8.14
CA LYS A 232 -11.71 -7.80 8.62
C LYS A 232 -10.56 -7.20 9.43
N ARG A 233 -9.85 -8.02 10.21
CA ARG A 233 -8.68 -7.59 11.00
C ARG A 233 -7.54 -7.18 10.06
N LEU A 234 -7.34 -7.93 8.98
CA LEU A 234 -6.42 -7.60 7.90
C LEU A 234 -6.70 -6.21 7.31
N ARG A 235 -7.92 -5.98 6.80
CA ARG A 235 -8.30 -4.68 6.21
C ARG A 235 -8.13 -3.51 7.19
N ARG A 236 -8.51 -3.68 8.46
CA ARG A 236 -8.36 -2.63 9.47
C ARG A 236 -6.90 -2.30 9.74
N ARG A 237 -6.05 -3.31 9.84
CA ARG A 237 -4.63 -3.10 10.12
C ARG A 237 -3.94 -2.45 8.94
N MET A 238 -4.22 -2.91 7.73
CA MET A 238 -3.71 -2.28 6.52
C MET A 238 -4.13 -0.81 6.36
N LEU A 239 -5.40 -0.49 6.65
CA LEU A 239 -5.85 0.90 6.67
C LEU A 239 -5.15 1.72 7.76
N ALA A 240 -4.78 1.11 8.88
CA ALA A 240 -4.01 1.77 9.93
C ALA A 240 -2.53 1.98 9.52
N ASN A 241 -1.91 1.00 8.86
CA ASN A 241 -0.54 1.13 8.33
C ASN A 241 -0.50 2.19 7.21
N LEU A 242 -1.51 2.22 6.34
CA LEU A 242 -1.68 3.28 5.34
C LEU A 242 -1.77 4.65 6.03
N GLU A 243 -2.62 4.79 7.04
CA GLU A 243 -2.75 6.05 7.79
C GLU A 243 -1.41 6.50 8.39
N ARG A 244 -0.63 5.58 8.98
CA ARG A 244 0.72 5.89 9.46
C ARG A 244 1.64 6.36 8.34
N GLY A 245 1.66 5.66 7.21
CA GLY A 245 2.43 6.06 6.02
C GLY A 245 2.05 7.44 5.49
N LEU A 246 0.76 7.80 5.57
CA LEU A 246 0.26 9.12 5.16
C LEU A 246 0.71 10.26 6.08
N HIS A 247 0.97 9.95 7.35
CA HIS A 247 1.52 10.90 8.32
C HIS A 247 3.05 10.88 8.40
N SER A 248 3.73 10.02 7.63
CA SER A 248 5.19 10.02 7.57
C SER A 248 5.70 11.37 7.06
N ARG A 249 6.69 11.92 7.79
CA ARG A 249 7.40 13.17 7.47
C ARG A 249 8.28 13.05 6.22
N GLN A 250 8.57 11.83 5.78
CA GLN A 250 9.26 11.59 4.53
C GLN A 250 8.46 12.20 3.37
N ARG A 251 9.14 12.95 2.50
CA ARG A 251 8.62 13.38 1.19
C ARG A 251 8.58 12.18 0.25
N LEU A 252 7.77 11.18 0.58
CA LEU A 252 7.42 10.13 -0.36
C LEU A 252 6.76 10.82 -1.55
N SER A 253 7.34 10.66 -2.74
CA SER A 253 6.69 11.17 -3.96
C SER A 253 5.28 10.57 -4.07
N GLU A 254 4.37 11.33 -4.65
CA GLU A 254 2.96 10.94 -4.75
C GLU A 254 2.77 9.66 -5.58
N MET A 255 3.64 9.45 -6.57
CA MET A 255 3.69 8.23 -7.37
C MET A 255 3.99 7.00 -6.51
N ASP A 256 4.96 7.13 -5.60
CA ASP A 256 5.37 6.04 -4.72
C ASP A 256 4.27 5.68 -3.72
N LEU A 257 3.58 6.68 -3.15
CA LEU A 257 2.43 6.43 -2.29
C LEU A 257 1.32 5.66 -3.03
N ALA A 258 1.02 6.05 -4.27
CA ALA A 258 0.03 5.39 -5.12
C ALA A 258 0.38 3.92 -5.37
N GLN A 259 1.63 3.64 -5.72
CA GLN A 259 2.11 2.30 -6.06
C GLN A 259 2.20 1.38 -4.84
N PHE A 260 2.73 1.88 -3.72
CA PHE A 260 3.14 1.04 -2.59
C PHE A 260 2.09 0.92 -1.49
N TYR A 261 1.21 1.90 -1.35
CA TYR A 261 0.19 1.89 -0.28
C TYR A 261 -1.22 1.82 -0.82
N PHE A 262 -1.57 2.65 -1.81
CA PHE A 262 -2.95 2.78 -2.23
C PHE A 262 -3.43 1.66 -3.15
N ALA A 263 -2.64 1.25 -4.14
CA ALA A 263 -3.00 0.17 -5.05
C ALA A 263 -3.17 -1.20 -4.34
N PRO A 264 -2.24 -1.65 -3.46
CA PRO A 264 -2.39 -2.90 -2.72
C PRO A 264 -3.61 -2.90 -1.79
N VAL A 265 -3.84 -1.80 -1.06
CA VAL A 265 -4.99 -1.66 -0.17
C VAL A 265 -6.29 -1.69 -0.99
N SER A 266 -6.37 -0.93 -2.08
CA SER A 266 -7.54 -0.91 -2.97
C SER A 266 -7.85 -2.29 -3.53
N TYR A 267 -6.82 -3.04 -3.91
CA TYR A 267 -6.97 -4.40 -4.40
C TYR A 267 -7.49 -5.37 -3.33
N LEU A 268 -6.94 -5.35 -2.11
CA LEU A 268 -7.41 -6.24 -1.04
C LEU A 268 -8.82 -5.92 -0.56
N LEU A 269 -9.21 -4.64 -0.66
CA LEU A 269 -10.59 -4.23 -0.52
C LEU A 269 -11.45 -4.76 -1.67
N SER A 270 -10.86 -5.01 -2.83
CA SER A 270 -11.52 -5.51 -4.04
C SER A 270 -11.73 -7.04 -4.08
N ILE A 271 -11.02 -7.84 -3.27
CA ILE A 271 -11.22 -9.29 -3.20
C ILE A 271 -12.69 -9.61 -2.81
N PRO A 272 -13.42 -10.44 -3.58
CA PRO A 272 -14.87 -10.69 -3.40
C PRO A 272 -15.28 -11.12 -1.98
N SER A 273 -16.49 -10.72 -1.58
CA SER A 273 -16.95 -10.68 -0.19
C SER A 273 -17.54 -11.98 0.38
N TYR A 274 -17.58 -13.10 -0.36
CA TYR A 274 -18.11 -14.35 0.22
C TYR A 274 -17.32 -14.81 1.46
N THR A 275 -16.10 -14.29 1.64
CA THR A 275 -15.21 -14.48 2.79
C THR A 275 -15.07 -13.25 3.72
N PHE A 276 -15.68 -12.10 3.40
CA PHE A 276 -15.41 -10.83 4.10
C PHE A 276 -16.70 -10.06 4.41
N PRO A 277 -17.10 -9.91 5.69
CA PRO A 277 -18.27 -9.11 6.00
C PRO A 277 -17.95 -7.59 5.91
N PRO A 278 -18.98 -6.72 5.79
CA PRO A 278 -18.80 -5.28 5.58
C PRO A 278 -17.90 -4.61 6.62
N LEU A 279 -17.23 -3.52 6.24
CA LEU A 279 -16.42 -2.73 7.17
C LEU A 279 -17.30 -2.08 8.25
N SER A 280 -16.69 -1.80 9.41
CA SER A 280 -17.42 -1.07 10.46
C SER A 280 -17.71 0.36 10.01
N GLY A 281 -18.80 0.95 10.50
CA GLY A 281 -19.10 2.36 10.22
C GLY A 281 -18.01 3.30 10.73
N ARG A 282 -17.36 2.97 11.85
CA ARG A 282 -16.21 3.70 12.41
C ARG A 282 -15.03 3.74 11.44
N THR A 283 -14.71 2.62 10.80
CA THR A 283 -13.63 2.54 9.81
C THR A 283 -13.89 3.46 8.62
N ILE A 284 -15.09 3.40 8.04
CA ILE A 284 -15.47 4.23 6.88
C ILE A 284 -15.38 5.74 7.24
N ARG A 285 -15.92 6.10 8.40
CA ARG A 285 -15.87 7.46 8.93
C ARG A 285 -14.45 7.99 9.12
N ARG A 286 -13.55 7.13 9.62
CA ARG A 286 -12.12 7.47 9.80
C ARG A 286 -11.44 7.77 8.47
N GLN A 287 -11.68 6.97 7.42
CA GLN A 287 -11.09 7.21 6.10
C GLN A 287 -11.55 8.54 5.47
N ALA A 288 -12.82 8.91 5.66
CA ALA A 288 -13.33 10.21 5.20
C ALA A 288 -12.78 11.38 6.02
N ALA A 289 -12.60 11.22 7.32
CA ALA A 289 -11.98 12.23 8.18
C ALA A 289 -10.51 12.44 7.80
N LEU A 290 -9.76 11.37 7.54
CA LEU A 290 -8.36 11.44 7.10
C LEU A 290 -8.23 12.12 5.73
N LEU A 291 -9.13 11.85 4.78
CA LEU A 291 -9.18 12.57 3.50
C LEU A 291 -9.36 14.08 3.72
N LEU A 292 -10.29 14.46 4.60
CA LEU A 292 -10.54 15.88 4.91
C LEU A 292 -9.30 16.53 5.54
N GLU A 293 -8.66 15.86 6.51
CA GLU A 293 -7.45 16.34 7.17
C GLU A 293 -6.33 16.59 6.15
N LEU A 294 -6.04 15.60 5.31
CA LEU A 294 -5.00 15.67 4.28
C LEU A 294 -5.31 16.68 3.17
N SER A 295 -6.56 17.09 2.97
CA SER A 295 -6.90 18.06 1.93
C SER A 295 -6.78 19.52 2.41
N LEU A 296 -6.54 19.76 3.70
CA LEU A 296 -6.41 21.13 4.23
C LEU A 296 -5.15 21.83 3.72
N THR A 297 -4.09 21.08 3.43
CA THR A 297 -2.78 21.61 3.03
C THR A 297 -2.40 21.22 1.60
N PRO A 298 -1.83 22.14 0.79
CA PRO A 298 -1.41 21.85 -0.58
C PRO A 298 -0.40 20.70 -0.69
N ASP A 299 0.52 20.57 0.27
CA ASP A 299 1.58 19.55 0.23
C ASP A 299 1.05 18.11 0.37
N THR A 300 -0.15 17.95 0.93
CA THR A 300 -0.77 16.65 1.19
C THR A 300 -1.98 16.38 0.30
N THR A 301 -2.32 17.31 -0.62
CA THR A 301 -3.49 17.21 -1.50
C THR A 301 -3.54 15.90 -2.26
N MET A 302 -2.41 15.46 -2.80
CA MET A 302 -2.36 14.27 -3.64
C MET A 302 -2.40 12.98 -2.80
N ARG A 303 -1.98 13.04 -1.53
CA ARG A 303 -2.28 12.00 -0.54
C ARG A 303 -3.81 11.91 -0.31
N ALA A 304 -4.50 13.05 -0.25
CA ALA A 304 -5.96 13.11 -0.14
C ALA A 304 -6.68 12.62 -1.43
N VAL A 305 -6.13 12.90 -2.62
CA VAL A 305 -6.62 12.37 -3.90
C VAL A 305 -6.61 10.85 -3.88
N ALA A 306 -5.53 10.24 -3.41
CA ALA A 306 -5.45 8.79 -3.36
C ALA A 306 -6.37 8.17 -2.28
N MET A 307 -6.68 8.88 -1.20
CA MET A 307 -7.77 8.50 -0.28
C MET A 307 -9.15 8.46 -0.97
N CYS A 308 -9.38 9.24 -2.03
CA CYS A 308 -10.59 9.11 -2.85
C CYS A 308 -10.71 7.70 -3.47
N SER A 309 -9.59 7.12 -3.94
CA SER A 309 -9.55 5.76 -4.52
C SER A 309 -9.89 4.69 -3.48
N ILE A 310 -9.43 4.86 -2.24
CA ILE A 310 -9.78 3.95 -1.12
C ILE A 310 -11.29 4.00 -0.87
N ILE A 311 -11.87 5.19 -0.74
CA ILE A 311 -13.31 5.34 -0.48
C ILE A 311 -14.15 4.79 -1.65
N ALA A 312 -13.75 5.04 -2.89
CA ALA A 312 -14.43 4.51 -4.07
C ALA A 312 -14.37 2.97 -4.11
N SER A 313 -13.21 2.37 -3.81
CA SER A 313 -13.02 0.92 -3.74
C SER A 313 -13.89 0.27 -2.65
N LEU A 314 -13.97 0.91 -1.47
CA LEU A 314 -14.88 0.49 -0.41
C LEU A 314 -16.34 0.51 -0.85
N HIS A 315 -16.74 1.59 -1.54
CA HIS A 315 -18.12 1.73 -1.99
C HIS A 315 -18.50 0.68 -3.05
N LYS A 316 -17.61 0.33 -3.98
CA LYS A 316 -17.85 -0.68 -5.03
C LYS A 316 -18.26 -2.05 -4.46
N LYS A 317 -17.88 -2.34 -3.20
CA LYS A 317 -18.12 -3.65 -2.57
C LYS A 317 -19.26 -3.66 -1.55
N GLU A 318 -19.63 -2.51 -1.00
CA GLU A 318 -20.75 -2.41 -0.10
C GLU A 318 -21.99 -1.87 -0.81
N LEU A 319 -22.98 -2.75 -0.98
CA LEU A 319 -24.25 -2.41 -1.60
C LEU A 319 -24.98 -1.28 -0.83
N ASN A 320 -25.92 -0.62 -1.53
CA ASN A 320 -26.88 0.34 -0.96
C ASN A 320 -26.32 1.71 -0.51
N GLY A 321 -25.13 2.11 -0.96
CA GLY A 321 -24.63 3.48 -0.73
C GLY A 321 -24.22 3.77 0.73
N ARG A 322 -24.05 2.73 1.55
CA ARG A 322 -23.68 2.83 2.97
C ARG A 322 -22.37 3.60 3.17
N VAL A 323 -21.35 3.25 2.39
CA VAL A 323 -20.02 3.87 2.47
C VAL A 323 -20.12 5.37 2.22
N LEU A 324 -20.67 5.77 1.08
CA LEU A 324 -20.79 7.19 0.70
C LEU A 324 -21.64 7.98 1.68
N ALA A 325 -22.77 7.44 2.16
CA ALA A 325 -23.59 8.11 3.16
C ALA A 325 -22.80 8.40 4.46
N LEU A 326 -22.00 7.43 4.93
CA LEU A 326 -21.17 7.60 6.11
C LEU A 326 -19.99 8.55 5.87
N SER A 327 -19.37 8.48 4.69
CA SER A 327 -18.26 9.35 4.32
C SER A 327 -18.70 10.81 4.18
N ILE A 328 -19.88 11.07 3.60
CA ILE A 328 -20.46 12.42 3.48
C ILE A 328 -20.61 13.05 4.88
N SER A 329 -21.20 12.32 5.83
CA SER A 329 -21.35 12.79 7.22
C SER A 329 -20.03 13.06 7.94
N ASN A 330 -18.90 12.64 7.37
CA ASN A 330 -17.56 12.74 7.95
C ASN A 330 -16.61 13.59 7.09
N GLY A 331 -17.16 14.50 6.28
CA GLY A 331 -16.35 15.52 5.61
C GLY A 331 -15.91 15.19 4.19
N LEU A 332 -16.42 14.11 3.56
CA LEU A 332 -16.06 13.75 2.18
C LEU A 332 -16.25 14.91 1.19
N LEU A 333 -17.38 15.62 1.25
CA LEU A 333 -17.67 16.69 0.30
C LEU A 333 -16.74 17.89 0.49
N THR A 334 -16.50 18.31 1.73
CA THR A 334 -15.54 19.37 2.06
C THR A 334 -14.13 18.97 1.64
N GLY A 335 -13.75 17.71 1.89
CA GLY A 335 -12.46 17.19 1.50
C GLY A 335 -12.23 17.24 -0.01
N VAL A 336 -13.22 16.79 -0.80
CA VAL A 336 -13.19 16.88 -2.27
C VAL A 336 -13.17 18.33 -2.75
N ARG A 337 -13.93 19.23 -2.13
CA ARG A 337 -13.89 20.67 -2.44
C ARG A 337 -12.49 21.24 -2.27
N ASN A 338 -11.81 20.92 -1.17
CA ASN A 338 -10.47 21.42 -0.89
C ASN A 338 -9.45 20.91 -1.92
N ILE A 339 -9.54 19.63 -2.31
CA ILE A 339 -8.72 19.07 -3.40
C ILE A 339 -8.92 19.86 -4.69
N ILE A 340 -10.17 20.15 -5.07
CA ILE A 340 -10.48 20.91 -6.29
C ILE A 340 -9.92 22.33 -6.20
N SER A 341 -10.03 23.01 -5.06
CA SER A 341 -9.46 24.34 -4.90
C SER A 341 -7.94 24.40 -5.06
N GLN A 342 -7.25 23.27 -4.85
CA GLN A 342 -5.79 23.16 -4.99
C GLN A 342 -5.36 22.72 -6.40
N GLN A 343 -6.28 22.60 -7.38
CA GLN A 343 -5.95 22.19 -8.75
C GLN A 343 -4.92 23.10 -9.44
N SER A 344 -4.94 24.40 -9.13
CA SER A 344 -4.01 25.39 -9.68
C SER A 344 -2.59 25.21 -9.16
N VAL A 345 -2.37 24.42 -8.11
CA VAL A 345 -1.03 24.11 -7.57
C VAL A 345 -0.50 22.82 -8.19
N HIS A 346 -1.37 21.86 -8.51
CA HIS A 346 -0.99 20.49 -8.88
C HIS A 346 -1.31 20.15 -10.33
N ARG A 347 -0.29 19.94 -11.17
CA ARG A 347 -0.47 19.54 -12.58
C ARG A 347 -1.29 18.24 -12.74
N ALA A 348 -1.12 17.29 -11.82
CA ALA A 348 -1.86 16.02 -11.82
C ALA A 348 -3.38 16.21 -11.61
N LEU A 349 -3.80 17.29 -10.94
CA LEU A 349 -5.21 17.64 -10.75
C LEU A 349 -5.79 18.42 -11.92
N ARG A 350 -4.97 19.16 -12.69
CA ARG A 350 -5.49 19.89 -13.86
C ARG A 350 -5.82 18.95 -15.01
N GLU A 351 -4.92 18.02 -15.32
CA GLU A 351 -4.99 17.23 -16.56
C GLU A 351 -4.51 15.76 -16.41
N GLY A 352 -4.09 15.35 -15.20
CA GLY A 352 -3.50 14.04 -14.95
C GLY A 352 -4.44 12.99 -14.34
N ASP A 353 -3.86 11.88 -13.89
CA ASP A 353 -4.62 10.77 -13.30
C ASP A 353 -5.27 11.13 -11.96
N GLY A 354 -4.70 12.09 -11.22
CA GLY A 354 -5.31 12.62 -10.00
C GLY A 354 -6.69 13.23 -10.26
N ALA A 355 -6.84 13.98 -11.35
CA ALA A 355 -8.12 14.52 -11.79
C ALA A 355 -9.14 13.41 -12.08
N LYS A 356 -8.73 12.36 -12.80
CA LYS A 356 -9.60 11.23 -13.17
C LYS A 356 -10.14 10.51 -11.94
N VAL A 357 -9.30 10.29 -10.92
CA VAL A 357 -9.69 9.67 -9.64
C VAL A 357 -10.79 10.47 -8.95
N VAL A 358 -10.59 11.79 -8.80
CA VAL A 358 -11.56 12.66 -8.12
C VAL A 358 -12.85 12.77 -8.93
N ILE A 359 -12.78 12.88 -10.26
CA ILE A 359 -13.94 12.85 -11.16
C ILE A 359 -14.74 11.56 -10.98
N ALA A 360 -14.07 10.40 -10.96
CA ALA A 360 -14.72 9.12 -10.78
C ALA A 360 -15.48 9.04 -9.44
N LEU A 361 -14.91 9.58 -8.36
CA LEU A 361 -15.59 9.67 -7.06
C LEU A 361 -16.81 10.62 -7.11
N ILE A 362 -16.70 11.78 -7.75
CA ILE A 362 -17.82 12.73 -7.94
C ILE A 362 -18.95 12.07 -8.73
N ILE A 363 -18.64 11.37 -9.83
CA ILE A 363 -19.63 10.64 -10.63
C ILE A 363 -20.27 9.53 -9.80
N THR A 364 -19.49 8.81 -9.01
CA THR A 364 -19.98 7.74 -8.13
C THR A 364 -20.94 8.29 -7.06
N LEU A 365 -20.60 9.43 -6.45
CA LEU A 365 -21.50 10.16 -5.56
C LEU A 365 -22.78 10.56 -6.29
N PHE A 366 -22.66 11.15 -7.48
CA PHE A 366 -23.80 11.59 -8.27
C PHE A 366 -24.78 10.44 -8.57
N VAL A 367 -24.28 9.30 -9.06
CA VAL A 367 -25.10 8.11 -9.37
C VAL A 367 -25.77 7.54 -8.12
N THR A 368 -25.12 7.64 -6.96
CA THR A 368 -25.65 7.10 -5.70
C THR A 368 -26.58 8.05 -4.94
N LEU A 369 -26.70 9.32 -5.33
CA LEU A 369 -27.69 10.26 -4.77
C LEU A 369 -29.13 9.80 -4.97
N ARG A 370 -29.42 8.90 -5.93
CA ARG A 370 -30.74 8.26 -6.05
C ARG A 370 -31.14 7.47 -4.81
N LEU A 371 -30.17 7.06 -3.99
CA LEU A 371 -30.41 6.30 -2.77
C LEU A 371 -30.78 7.24 -1.62
N ARG A 372 -31.95 6.97 -1.02
CA ARG A 372 -32.55 7.77 0.06
C ARG A 372 -31.56 8.20 1.14
N ARG A 373 -30.72 7.27 1.61
CA ARG A 373 -29.76 7.51 2.70
C ARG A 373 -28.61 8.43 2.29
N VAL A 374 -28.12 8.31 1.05
CA VAL A 374 -27.05 9.14 0.50
C VAL A 374 -27.58 10.55 0.26
N ALA A 375 -28.74 10.69 -0.39
CA ALA A 375 -29.42 11.96 -0.59
C ALA A 375 -29.62 12.72 0.74
N LYS A 376 -30.15 12.04 1.77
CA LYS A 376 -30.34 12.67 3.08
C LYS A 376 -29.04 13.23 3.65
N SER A 377 -27.94 12.46 3.58
CA SER A 377 -26.64 12.86 4.11
C SER A 377 -26.07 14.04 3.31
N PHE A 378 -26.17 13.99 1.98
CA PHE A 378 -25.73 15.05 1.07
C PHE A 378 -26.47 16.37 1.31
N LEU A 379 -27.79 16.31 1.49
CA LEU A 379 -28.62 17.49 1.71
C LEU A 379 -28.38 18.16 3.07
N HIS A 380 -27.98 17.40 4.09
CA HIS A 380 -27.75 17.91 5.44
C HIS A 380 -26.30 18.32 5.70
N THR A 381 -25.41 18.15 4.73
CA THR A 381 -23.99 18.53 4.85
C THR A 381 -23.78 19.88 4.18
N ASP A 382 -23.38 20.89 4.94
CA ASP A 382 -23.01 22.18 4.38
C ASP A 382 -21.57 22.14 3.89
N VAL A 383 -21.37 22.69 2.69
CA VAL A 383 -20.08 22.70 2.00
C VAL A 383 -19.90 24.10 1.45
N LEU A 384 -18.77 24.72 1.77
CA LEU A 384 -18.45 26.04 1.26
C LEU A 384 -18.33 25.98 -0.27
N PRO A 385 -18.93 26.93 -1.01
CA PRO A 385 -18.78 26.97 -2.45
C PRO A 385 -17.31 27.21 -2.84
N LEU A 386 -16.97 26.89 -4.08
CA LEU A 386 -15.71 27.33 -4.65
C LEU A 386 -15.73 28.87 -4.78
N SER A 387 -14.59 29.51 -4.53
CA SER A 387 -14.43 30.96 -4.69
C SER A 387 -14.51 31.35 -6.18
N ARG A 388 -14.72 32.64 -6.47
CA ARG A 388 -14.76 33.11 -7.87
C ARG A 388 -13.46 32.81 -8.61
N GLU A 389 -12.32 32.93 -7.93
CA GLU A 389 -10.99 32.64 -8.50
C GLU A 389 -10.82 31.15 -8.83
N GLU A 390 -11.28 30.26 -7.94
CA GLU A 390 -11.27 28.80 -8.17
C GLU A 390 -12.20 28.38 -9.33
N LEU A 391 -13.23 29.17 -9.61
CA LEU A 391 -14.18 28.97 -10.71
C LEU A 391 -13.70 29.53 -12.06
N LEU A 392 -12.68 30.40 -12.06
CA LEU A 392 -12.17 31.06 -13.28
C LEU A 392 -11.31 30.14 -14.15
N GLU A 393 -11.07 28.88 -13.78
CA GLU A 393 -10.48 27.87 -14.66
C GLU A 393 -11.55 27.23 -15.58
N PRO A 394 -11.85 27.81 -16.76
CA PRO A 394 -13.09 27.54 -17.49
C PRO A 394 -13.06 26.20 -18.24
N ARG A 395 -11.90 25.52 -18.23
CA ARG A 395 -11.66 24.24 -18.91
C ARG A 395 -11.43 23.07 -17.96
N SER A 396 -11.40 23.30 -16.64
CA SER A 396 -11.16 22.20 -15.68
C SER A 396 -12.35 21.23 -15.68
N PRO A 397 -12.15 19.94 -16.06
CA PRO A 397 -13.19 18.94 -15.98
C PRO A 397 -13.64 18.70 -14.53
N LEU A 398 -12.75 18.88 -13.56
CA LEU A 398 -13.05 18.76 -12.13
C LEU A 398 -14.06 19.81 -11.66
N VAL A 399 -13.79 21.09 -11.95
CA VAL A 399 -14.68 22.19 -11.59
C VAL A 399 -16.04 22.00 -12.22
N LYS A 400 -16.08 21.58 -13.50
CA LYS A 400 -17.33 21.29 -14.20
C LYS A 400 -18.13 20.19 -13.48
N GLN A 401 -17.51 19.05 -13.17
CA GLN A 401 -18.20 17.92 -12.52
C GLN A 401 -18.66 18.28 -11.10
N TRP A 402 -17.85 19.01 -10.35
CA TRP A 402 -18.22 19.52 -9.03
C TRP A 402 -19.40 20.49 -9.11
N GLY A 403 -19.36 21.44 -10.04
CA GLY A 403 -20.45 22.36 -10.31
C GLY A 403 -21.75 21.64 -10.67
N HIS A 404 -21.68 20.57 -11.47
CA HIS A 404 -22.84 19.74 -11.80
C HIS A 404 -23.41 19.04 -10.55
N LEU A 405 -22.56 18.47 -9.69
CA LEU A 405 -22.99 17.85 -8.43
C LEU A 405 -23.65 18.86 -7.49
N MET A 406 -23.01 20.01 -7.27
CA MET A 406 -23.51 21.04 -6.34
C MET A 406 -24.77 21.74 -6.86
N GLY A 407 -24.85 22.01 -8.18
CA GLY A 407 -26.05 22.56 -8.82
C GLY A 407 -27.27 21.64 -8.72
N ARG A 408 -27.08 20.34 -8.48
CA ARG A 408 -28.17 19.37 -8.29
C ARG A 408 -28.68 19.31 -6.85
N LYS A 409 -27.92 19.83 -5.87
CA LYS A 409 -28.33 19.89 -4.46
C LYS A 409 -29.70 20.54 -4.23
N PRO A 410 -30.02 21.74 -4.79
CA PRO A 410 -31.36 22.32 -4.63
C PRO A 410 -32.47 21.46 -5.26
N LEU A 411 -32.22 20.86 -6.43
CA LEU A 411 -33.19 19.98 -7.09
C LEU A 411 -33.49 18.73 -6.25
N HIS A 412 -32.46 18.12 -5.66
CA HIS A 412 -32.64 17.01 -4.73
C HIS A 412 -33.31 17.43 -3.42
N ALA A 413 -33.06 18.65 -2.94
CA ALA A 413 -33.74 19.18 -1.75
C ALA A 413 -35.25 19.32 -1.99
N LEU A 414 -35.64 19.88 -3.14
CA LEU A 414 -37.04 20.00 -3.56
C LEU A 414 -37.70 18.63 -3.71
N ALA A 415 -37.06 17.70 -4.43
CA ALA A 415 -37.58 16.34 -4.60
C ALA A 415 -37.73 15.61 -3.25
N TRP A 416 -36.80 15.82 -2.33
CA TRP A 416 -36.84 15.24 -0.99
C TRP A 416 -37.95 15.82 -0.11
N ALA A 417 -38.18 17.14 -0.17
CA ALA A 417 -39.28 17.80 0.51
C ALA A 417 -40.63 17.27 -0.01
N ALA A 418 -40.81 17.21 -1.34
CA ALA A 418 -42.01 16.66 -1.96
C ALA A 418 -42.26 15.19 -1.58
N HIS A 419 -41.20 14.37 -1.54
CA HIS A 419 -41.31 12.98 -1.09
C HIS A 419 -41.71 12.87 0.39
N LYS A 420 -41.16 13.70 1.27
CA LYS A 420 -41.55 13.76 2.69
C LYS A 420 -43.03 14.13 2.86
N GLU A 421 -43.51 15.12 2.11
CA GLU A 421 -44.93 15.51 2.14
C GLU A 421 -45.85 14.37 1.66
N ARG A 422 -45.50 13.68 0.56
CA ARG A 422 -46.25 12.49 0.10
C ARG A 422 -46.30 11.39 1.17
N LEU A 423 -45.19 11.12 1.86
CA LEU A 423 -45.16 10.14 2.95
C LEU A 423 -46.02 10.55 4.15
N LYS A 424 -46.03 11.85 4.51
CA LYS A 424 -46.92 12.37 5.57
C LYS A 424 -48.38 12.18 5.19
N HIS A 425 -48.77 12.50 3.96
CA HIS A 425 -50.13 12.29 3.45
C HIS A 425 -50.52 10.81 3.44
N ALA A 426 -49.65 9.92 2.94
CA ALA A 426 -49.92 8.48 2.95
C ALA A 426 -50.12 7.91 4.36
N ARG A 427 -49.32 8.34 5.35
CA ARG A 427 -49.45 7.95 6.76
C ARG A 427 -50.73 8.50 7.42
N ARG A 428 -51.15 9.71 7.05
CA ARG A 428 -52.44 10.26 7.51
C ARG A 428 -53.61 9.45 6.95
N CYS A 429 -53.54 9.05 5.67
CA CYS A 429 -54.56 8.20 5.05
C CYS A 429 -54.59 6.75 5.57
N SER A 430 -53.46 6.21 6.05
CA SER A 430 -53.44 4.89 6.72
C SER A 430 -54.00 4.97 8.14
N ASN A 431 -53.71 6.04 8.88
CA ASN A 431 -54.23 6.24 10.23
C ASN A 431 -55.71 6.62 10.25
N SER A 432 -56.25 7.19 9.18
CA SER A 432 -57.69 7.44 9.04
C SER A 432 -58.50 6.21 8.61
N LYS A 433 -57.85 5.11 8.19
CA LYS A 433 -58.50 3.82 7.92
C LYS A 433 -58.64 2.92 9.15
N VAL A 434 -58.04 3.28 10.29
CA VAL A 434 -58.23 2.60 11.59
C VAL A 434 -59.06 3.50 12.52
N LYS A 435 -60.29 3.80 12.10
CA LYS A 435 -61.38 4.31 12.96
C LYS A 435 -62.73 3.92 12.34
N ILE A 436 -62.87 2.64 11.97
CA ILE A 436 -64.18 2.04 11.69
C ILE A 436 -64.16 0.64 12.33
N SER A 437 -64.53 0.58 13.61
CA SER A 437 -65.18 -0.58 14.24
C SER A 437 -65.41 -0.29 15.72
N SER A 438 -66.53 0.36 16.02
CA SER A 438 -67.36 0.08 17.20
C SER A 438 -68.65 0.88 17.08
N CYS A 439 -69.54 0.44 16.20
CA CYS A 439 -70.97 0.69 16.27
C CYS A 439 -71.66 -0.58 15.77
N THR A 440 -71.90 -1.51 16.69
CA THR A 440 -73.11 -2.34 16.86
C THR A 440 -72.97 -3.04 18.19
#